data_AF-A0A0W7W409-F1
#
_entry.id   AF-A0A0W7W409-F1
#
_cell.length_a   1.000
_cell.length_b   1.000
_cell.length_c   1.000
_cell.angle_alpha   90.00
_cell.angle_beta   90.00
_cell.angle_gamma   90.00
#
_symmetry.space_group_name_H-M   'P 1'
#
loop_
_entity.id
_entity.type
_entity.pdbx_description
1 polymer ?
#
loop_
_entity_poly.entity_id
_entity_poly.type
_entity_poly.pdbx_seq_one_letter_code
_entity_poly.pdbx_strand_id
1 'polypeptide(L)'
;MYASKIVASLGLFLGLATATVNVGKDSAGDTVAWIGGESECTNVFIAGNGANPCGINFTLNNGVTFQLVGCGGAGLSLDNGDGSFNSNCQFGEQNLQCGIQQQWSCF
;
A
#
# COMPACT_ATOMS: atom_id res chain seq x y z
N MET A 1 -1.18 44.98 32.20
CA MET A 1 -1.63 44.32 30.95
C MET A 1 -0.39 44.08 30.10
N TYR A 2 0.13 42.86 30.01
CA TYR A 2 1.27 42.57 29.15
C TYR A 2 1.09 41.22 28.44
N ALA A 3 1.44 41.26 27.17
CA ALA A 3 0.96 40.45 26.06
C ALA A 3 1.29 38.95 26.16
N SER A 4 0.29 38.13 25.83
CA SER A 4 0.49 36.71 25.48
C SER A 4 1.27 36.62 24.16
N LYS A 5 2.42 35.95 24.20
CA LYS A 5 3.16 35.57 23.00
C LYS A 5 2.50 34.34 22.40
N ILE A 6 1.75 34.52 21.31
CA ILE A 6 1.23 33.42 20.51
C ILE A 6 2.43 32.80 19.78
N VAL A 7 2.83 31.60 20.20
CA VAL A 7 3.77 30.77 19.44
C VAL A 7 2.96 30.13 18.32
N ALA A 8 3.08 30.66 17.11
CA ALA A 8 2.61 29.98 15.91
C ALA A 8 3.59 28.85 15.61
N SER A 9 3.28 27.64 16.08
CA SER A 9 3.93 26.42 15.61
C SER A 9 3.55 26.24 14.14
N LEU A 10 4.51 26.54 13.26
CA LEU A 10 4.44 26.25 11.84
C LEU A 10 4.39 24.73 11.70
N GLY A 11 3.17 24.16 11.64
CA GLY A 11 2.96 22.76 11.32
C GLY A 11 3.46 22.53 9.91
N LEU A 12 4.63 21.92 9.79
CA LEU A 12 5.14 21.42 8.53
C LEU A 12 4.24 20.24 8.14
N PHE A 13 3.15 20.52 7.42
CA PHE A 13 2.42 19.49 6.70
C PHE A 13 3.35 19.01 5.58
N LEU A 14 4.21 18.05 5.91
CA LEU A 14 4.85 17.21 4.92
C LEU A 14 3.70 16.56 4.14
N GLY A 15 3.46 17.06 2.93
CA GLY A 15 2.57 16.39 1.99
C GLY A 15 3.08 14.97 1.86
N LEU A 16 2.31 14.02 2.39
CA LEU A 16 2.57 12.60 2.22
C LEU A 16 2.51 12.37 0.71
N ALA A 17 3.68 12.25 0.07
CA ALA A 17 3.72 11.66 -1.26
C ALA A 17 3.01 10.30 -1.11
N THR A 18 1.93 10.11 -1.86
CA THR A 18 1.24 8.83 -1.93
C THR A 18 2.27 7.81 -2.38
N ALA A 19 2.78 7.03 -1.43
CA ALA A 19 3.83 6.06 -1.73
C ALA A 19 3.24 5.02 -2.67
N THR A 20 3.98 4.67 -3.72
CA THR A 20 3.60 3.56 -4.60
C THR A 20 3.40 2.31 -3.74
N VAL A 21 2.32 1.57 -3.95
CA VAL A 21 2.10 0.29 -3.27
C VAL A 21 2.25 -0.82 -4.30
N ASN A 22 3.18 -1.72 -4.03
CA ASN A 22 3.38 -2.90 -4.86
C ASN A 22 2.61 -4.08 -4.27
N VAL A 23 2.08 -4.92 -5.14
CA VAL A 23 1.36 -6.16 -4.78
C VAL A 23 1.96 -7.31 -5.57
N GLY A 24 2.14 -8.44 -4.91
CA GLY A 24 2.71 -9.63 -5.51
C GLY A 24 2.36 -10.91 -4.77
N LYS A 25 3.08 -11.96 -5.14
CA LYS A 25 3.02 -13.28 -4.53
C LYS A 25 4.34 -13.62 -3.87
N ASP A 26 4.29 -14.23 -2.70
CA ASP A 26 5.47 -14.82 -2.07
C ASP A 26 5.71 -16.27 -2.54
N SER A 27 6.74 -16.91 -1.98
CA SER A 27 7.10 -18.30 -2.33
C SER A 27 6.03 -19.34 -1.98
N ALA A 28 5.08 -19.02 -1.08
CA ALA A 28 3.94 -19.87 -0.76
C ALA A 28 2.73 -19.62 -1.69
N GLY A 29 2.79 -18.58 -2.53
CA GLY A 29 1.70 -18.12 -3.37
C GLY A 29 0.72 -17.19 -2.64
N ASP A 30 1.06 -16.76 -1.43
CA ASP A 30 0.28 -15.82 -0.65
C ASP A 30 0.38 -14.42 -1.25
N THR A 31 -0.73 -13.68 -1.20
CA THR A 31 -0.79 -12.30 -1.67
C THR A 31 -0.17 -11.40 -0.61
N VAL A 32 0.80 -10.60 -1.02
CA VAL A 32 1.54 -9.69 -0.15
C VAL A 32 1.66 -8.31 -0.79
N ALA A 33 1.89 -7.29 0.03
CA ALA A 33 2.13 -5.92 -0.43
C ALA A 33 3.28 -5.24 0.32
N TRP A 34 3.90 -4.24 -0.33
CA TRP A 34 4.96 -3.43 0.26
C TRP A 34 4.98 -2.04 -0.36
N ILE A 35 5.74 -1.15 0.26
CA ILE A 35 5.93 0.22 -0.23
C ILE A 35 6.97 0.21 -1.34
N GLY A 36 6.65 0.82 -2.48
CA GLY A 36 7.57 1.00 -3.59
C GLY A 36 8.78 1.85 -3.19
N GLY A 37 9.97 1.36 -3.51
CA GLY A 37 11.24 1.94 -3.06
C GLY A 37 11.75 1.38 -1.74
N GLU A 38 10.92 0.65 -0.98
CA GLU A 38 11.37 -0.21 0.11
C GLU A 38 11.65 -1.64 -0.39
N SER A 39 12.32 -2.44 0.45
CA SER A 39 12.57 -3.84 0.13
C SER A 39 11.29 -4.68 0.22
N GLU A 40 11.00 -5.44 -0.82
CA GLU A 40 9.94 -6.44 -0.87
C GLU A 40 10.06 -7.53 0.22
N CYS A 41 11.23 -7.67 0.84
CA CYS A 41 11.43 -8.57 1.97
C CYS A 41 10.74 -8.09 3.26
N THR A 42 10.26 -6.84 3.30
CA THR A 42 9.45 -6.30 4.41
C THR A 42 7.95 -6.32 4.09
N ASN A 43 7.55 -7.14 3.12
CA ASN A 43 6.15 -7.25 2.72
C ASN A 43 5.21 -7.59 3.88
N VAL A 44 3.96 -7.19 3.71
CA VAL A 44 2.85 -7.53 4.60
C VAL A 44 1.95 -8.54 3.91
N PHE A 45 1.51 -9.53 4.67
CA PHE A 45 0.52 -10.50 4.23
C PHE A 45 -0.86 -9.85 4.05
N ILE A 46 -1.54 -10.18 2.95
CA ILE A 46 -2.93 -9.78 2.68
C ILE A 46 -3.85 -10.99 2.73
N ALA A 47 -3.56 -12.02 1.94
CA ALA A 47 -4.43 -13.18 1.80
C ALA A 47 -3.65 -14.42 1.38
N GLY A 48 -4.09 -15.59 1.85
CA GLY A 48 -3.46 -16.86 1.51
C GLY A 48 -3.60 -17.23 0.04
N ASN A 49 -2.79 -18.21 -0.40
CA ASN A 49 -2.84 -18.74 -1.76
C ASN A 49 -4.26 -19.20 -2.15
N GLY A 50 -4.74 -18.76 -3.31
CA GLY A 50 -6.09 -19.03 -3.82
C GLY A 50 -7.22 -18.24 -3.16
N ALA A 51 -6.95 -17.48 -2.10
CA ALA A 51 -7.96 -16.60 -1.48
C ALA A 51 -8.10 -15.29 -2.25
N ASN A 52 -9.29 -14.70 -2.20
CA ASN A 52 -9.54 -13.38 -2.77
C ASN A 52 -8.94 -12.30 -1.84
N PRO A 53 -7.97 -11.48 -2.30
CA PRO A 53 -7.33 -10.47 -1.47
C PRO A 53 -8.11 -9.14 -1.40
N CYS A 54 -9.21 -9.00 -2.15
CA CYS A 54 -10.03 -7.80 -2.12
C CYS A 54 -10.96 -7.74 -0.91
N GLY A 55 -11.29 -6.53 -0.47
CA GLY A 55 -12.15 -6.34 0.70
C GLY A 55 -11.43 -6.46 2.05
N ILE A 56 -10.14 -6.79 2.03
CA ILE A 56 -9.33 -7.02 3.24
C ILE A 56 -8.48 -5.78 3.50
N ASN A 57 -8.63 -5.20 4.68
CA ASN A 57 -7.76 -4.13 5.14
C ASN A 57 -6.39 -4.69 5.51
N PHE A 58 -5.33 -4.11 4.96
CA PHE A 58 -3.94 -4.39 5.32
C PHE A 58 -3.20 -3.09 5.62
N THR A 59 -2.33 -3.12 6.63
CA THR A 59 -1.55 -1.96 7.07
C THR A 59 -0.09 -2.17 6.67
N LEU A 60 0.45 -1.26 5.87
CA LEU A 60 1.87 -1.28 5.49
C LEU A 60 2.75 -0.81 6.65
N ASN A 61 4.06 -1.05 6.55
CA ASN A 61 5.03 -0.71 7.61
C ASN A 61 5.09 0.78 7.97
N ASN A 62 4.64 1.67 7.06
CA ASN A 62 4.50 3.09 7.34
C ASN A 62 3.26 3.46 8.18
N GLY A 63 2.46 2.47 8.59
CA GLY A 63 1.24 2.65 9.38
C GLY A 63 -0.01 3.03 8.59
N VAL A 64 0.08 3.08 7.25
CA VAL A 64 -1.08 3.42 6.40
C VAL A 64 -1.83 2.15 6.03
N THR A 65 -3.15 2.19 6.18
CA THR A 65 -4.05 1.08 5.86
C THR A 65 -4.66 1.27 4.48
N PHE A 66 -4.74 0.18 3.73
CA PHE A 66 -5.32 0.12 2.40
C PHE A 66 -6.20 -1.12 2.24
N GLN A 67 -6.93 -1.16 1.13
CA GLN A 67 -7.72 -2.30 0.69
C GLN A 67 -7.56 -2.47 -0.82
N LEU A 68 -7.44 -3.72 -1.28
CA LEU A 68 -7.53 -4.00 -2.71
C LEU A 68 -8.99 -4.04 -3.17
N VAL A 69 -9.23 -3.54 -4.38
CA VAL A 69 -10.53 -3.56 -5.07
C VAL A 69 -10.33 -4.01 -6.53
N GLY A 70 -11.32 -4.70 -7.10
CA GLY A 70 -11.27 -5.15 -8.50
C GLY A 70 -10.59 -6.51 -8.74
N CYS A 71 -10.30 -7.27 -7.68
CA CYS A 71 -9.76 -8.63 -7.77
C CYS A 71 -10.75 -9.55 -8.48
N GLY A 72 -10.47 -9.86 -9.75
CA GLY A 72 -11.35 -10.67 -10.62
C GLY A 72 -12.02 -9.91 -11.77
N GLY A 73 -11.69 -8.63 -11.99
CA GLY A 73 -12.29 -7.78 -13.04
C GLY A 73 -11.28 -7.09 -13.98
N ALA A 74 -11.72 -6.01 -14.64
CA ALA A 74 -11.00 -5.27 -15.69
C ALA A 74 -9.82 -4.39 -15.20
N GLY A 75 -9.39 -4.55 -13.95
CA GLY A 75 -8.29 -3.81 -13.35
C GLY A 75 -8.27 -3.96 -11.84
N LEU A 76 -7.07 -3.87 -11.25
CA LEU A 76 -6.88 -3.79 -9.81
C LEU A 76 -6.76 -2.31 -9.41
N SER A 77 -7.41 -1.93 -8.32
CA SER A 77 -7.29 -0.60 -7.71
C SER A 77 -6.98 -0.75 -6.23
N LEU A 78 -6.40 0.30 -5.68
CA LEU A 78 -6.10 0.45 -4.27
C LEU A 78 -7.01 1.53 -3.70
N ASP A 79 -7.69 1.20 -2.61
CA ASP A 79 -8.44 2.14 -1.80
C ASP A 79 -7.71 2.34 -0.46
N ASN A 80 -7.90 3.51 0.16
CA ASN A 80 -7.48 3.75 1.53
C ASN A 80 -8.33 2.92 2.50
N GLY A 81 -7.87 2.74 3.74
CA GLY A 81 -8.57 1.95 4.74
C GLY A 81 -9.97 2.46 5.15
N ASP A 82 -10.33 3.69 4.76
CA ASP A 82 -11.68 4.26 4.89
C ASP A 82 -12.60 4.00 3.69
N GLY A 83 -12.11 3.28 2.67
CA GLY A 83 -12.82 2.96 1.44
C GLY A 83 -12.82 4.08 0.39
N SER A 84 -12.07 5.16 0.60
CA SER A 84 -11.86 6.16 -0.44
C SER A 84 -10.84 5.69 -1.47
N PHE A 85 -11.07 6.00 -2.75
CA PHE A 85 -10.14 5.65 -3.82
C PHE A 85 -8.75 6.26 -3.58
N ASN A 86 -7.70 5.45 -3.76
CA ASN A 86 -6.32 5.91 -3.71
C ASN A 86 -5.71 5.97 -5.12
N SER A 87 -5.56 4.82 -5.78
CA SER A 87 -4.86 4.73 -7.07
C SER A 87 -5.32 3.52 -7.87
N ASN A 88 -5.08 3.57 -9.19
CA ASN A 88 -5.20 2.39 -10.04
C ASN A 88 -3.87 1.65 -10.07
N CYS A 89 -3.93 0.34 -10.21
CA CYS A 89 -2.74 -0.49 -10.29
C CYS A 89 -2.41 -0.84 -11.73
N GLN A 90 -1.13 -0.77 -12.08
CA GLN A 90 -0.61 -1.22 -13.35
C GLN A 90 0.01 -2.61 -13.21
N PHE A 91 -0.31 -3.50 -14.15
CA PHE A 91 0.28 -4.83 -14.17
C PHE A 91 1.74 -4.74 -14.64
N GLY A 92 2.63 -5.37 -13.88
CA GLY A 92 4.06 -5.40 -14.17
C GLY A 92 4.69 -6.55 -13.41
N GLU A 93 4.82 -7.69 -14.11
CA GLU A 93 5.36 -8.89 -13.50
C GLU A 93 6.88 -8.88 -13.45
N GLN A 94 7.44 -9.08 -12.25
CA GLN A 94 8.88 -9.21 -12.06
C GLN A 94 9.20 -10.10 -10.87
N ASN A 95 10.25 -10.90 -11.01
CA ASN A 95 10.81 -11.68 -9.90
C ASN A 95 11.80 -10.81 -9.13
N LEU A 96 11.59 -10.71 -7.83
CA LEU A 96 12.36 -9.89 -6.90
C LEU A 96 13.06 -10.80 -5.86
N GLN A 97 13.73 -10.18 -4.89
CA GLN A 97 14.39 -10.90 -3.81
C GLN A 97 13.35 -11.53 -2.86
N CYS A 98 13.85 -12.36 -1.93
CA CYS A 98 13.02 -13.02 -0.92
C CYS A 98 11.86 -13.90 -1.47
N GLY A 99 11.98 -14.34 -2.73
CA GLY A 99 10.98 -15.21 -3.36
C GLY A 99 9.69 -14.48 -3.75
N ILE A 100 9.75 -13.15 -3.90
CA ILE A 100 8.60 -12.33 -4.28
C ILE A 100 8.48 -12.23 -5.80
N GLN A 101 7.30 -12.52 -6.32
CA GLN A 101 6.90 -12.20 -7.68
C GLN A 101 5.94 -11.01 -7.63
N GLN A 102 6.43 -9.81 -7.92
CA GLN A 102 5.56 -8.65 -8.07
C GLN A 102 4.65 -8.86 -9.27
N GLN A 103 3.40 -8.42 -9.14
CA GLN A 103 2.40 -8.47 -10.21
C GLN A 103 1.82 -7.08 -10.51
N TRP A 104 1.71 -6.21 -9.51
CA TRP A 104 1.07 -4.91 -9.65
C TRP A 104 1.83 -3.81 -8.93
N SER A 105 1.76 -2.59 -9.47
CA SER A 105 2.20 -1.35 -8.81
C SER A 105 1.07 -0.32 -8.89
N CYS A 106 0.67 0.23 -7.75
CA CYS A 106 -0.43 1.20 -7.62
C CYS A 106 0.15 2.59 -7.31
N PHE A 107 -0.10 3.58 -8.18
CA PHE A 107 0.41 4.95 -8.09
C PHE A 107 -0.43 5.93 -8.91
#